data_AF-N1UU27-F1
#
_entry.id   AF-N1UU27-F1
#
_cell.length_a   1.000
_cell.length_b   1.000
_cell.length_c   1.000
_cell.angle_alpha   90.00
_cell.angle_beta   90.00
_cell.angle_gamma   90.00
#
_symmetry.space_group_name_H-M   'P 1'
#
loop_
_entity.id
_entity.type
_entity.pdbx_description
1 polymer ?
#
loop_
_entity_poly.entity_id
_entity_poly.type
_entity_poly.pdbx_seq_one_letter_code
_entity_poly.pdbx_strand_id
1 'polypeptide(L)' 'MSKVIHIRDVPDEVHAALSSAAANSGRSLTVYLKDELELVARRSRIADSNAAVITEVRDRAAGNVSRESILEALDEGRNQ' A
#
# COMPACT_ATOMS: atom_id res chain seq x y z
N MET A 1 16.28 -11.07 -15.61
CA MET A 1 17.53 -10.28 -15.68
C MET A 1 17.81 -9.67 -14.32
N SER A 2 19.05 -9.71 -13.84
CA SER A 2 19.45 -8.92 -12.67
C SER A 2 19.37 -7.43 -13.01
N LYS A 3 18.93 -6.63 -12.05
CA LYS A 3 18.93 -5.17 -12.13
C LYS A 3 19.72 -4.65 -10.93
N VAL A 4 20.63 -3.72 -11.17
CA VAL A 4 21.48 -3.10 -10.15
C VAL A 4 21.07 -1.65 -10.01
N ILE A 5 20.89 -1.19 -8.78
CA ILE A 5 20.53 0.19 -8.45
C ILE A 5 21.70 0.80 -7.70
N HIS A 6 22.16 1.95 -8.16
CA HIS A 6 23.17 2.76 -7.46
C HIS A 6 22.47 3.99 -6.88
N ILE A 7 22.53 4.14 -5.55
CA ILE A 7 22.04 5.33 -4.85
C ILE A 7 23.25 6.24 -4.64
N ARG A 8 23.21 7.45 -5.19
CA ARG A 8 24.30 8.43 -5.12
C ARG A 8 24.07 9.41 -3.99
N ASP A 9 25.17 9.98 -3.50
CA ASP A 9 25.19 11.10 -2.56
C ASP A 9 24.34 10.84 -1.29
N VAL A 10 24.41 9.61 -0.77
CA VAL A 10 23.73 9.25 0.47
C VAL A 10 24.48 9.93 1.63
N PRO A 11 23.81 10.77 2.43
CA PRO A 11 24.44 11.38 3.59
C PRO A 11 24.96 10.31 4.56
N ASP A 12 26.13 10.55 5.16
CA ASP A 12 26.77 9.57 6.05
C ASP A 12 25.86 9.17 7.22
N GLU A 13 25.09 10.11 7.76
CA GLU A 13 24.12 9.87 8.83
C GLU A 13 23.02 8.88 8.40
N VAL A 14 22.55 8.97 7.15
CA VAL A 14 21.53 8.09 6.59
C VAL A 14 22.12 6.70 6.37
N HIS A 15 23.33 6.63 5.80
CA HIS A 15 24.03 5.37 5.61
C HIS A 15 24.28 4.65 6.94
N ALA A 16 24.70 5.38 7.98
CA ALA A 16 24.92 4.83 9.32
C ALA A 16 23.62 4.30 9.94
N ALA A 17 22.54 5.07 9.85
CA ALA A 17 21.23 4.64 10.35
C ALA A 17 20.73 3.36 9.66
N LEU A 18 20.83 3.29 8.33
CA LEU A 18 20.44 2.11 7.55
C LEU A 18 21.32 0.89 7.87
N SER A 19 22.62 1.10 8.06
CA SER A 19 23.56 0.04 8.44
C SER A 19 23.24 -0.51 9.83
N SER A 20 22.92 0.37 10.78
CA SER A 20 22.49 -0.03 12.13
C SER A 20 21.17 -0.81 12.08
N ALA A 21 20.18 -0.35 11.33
CA ALA A 21 18.90 -1.04 11.15
C ALA A 21 19.07 -2.44 10.54
N ALA A 22 19.93 -2.57 9.52
CA ALA A 22 20.25 -3.86 8.92
C ALA A 22 20.92 -4.82 9.92
N ALA A 23 21.90 -4.32 10.68
CA ALA A 23 22.60 -5.11 11.71
C ALA A 23 21.65 -5.57 12.82
N ASN A 24 20.78 -4.69 13.31
CA ASN A 24 19.76 -5.03 14.30
C ASN A 24 18.76 -6.08 13.79
N SER A 25 18.54 -6.12 12.48
CA SER A 25 17.69 -7.11 11.80
C SER A 25 18.43 -8.43 11.48
N GLY A 26 19.73 -8.54 11.82
CA GLY A 26 20.56 -9.70 11.50
C GLY A 26 20.81 -9.90 10.01
N ARG A 27 20.73 -8.82 9.21
CA ARG A 27 20.80 -8.87 7.74
C ARG A 27 21.95 -8.01 7.23
N SER A 28 22.45 -8.33 6.03
CA SER A 28 23.35 -7.42 5.32
C SER A 28 22.59 -6.18 4.86
N LEU A 29 23.29 -5.05 4.73
CA LEU A 29 22.70 -3.78 4.28
C LEU A 29 21.98 -3.94 2.93
N THR A 30 22.59 -4.65 1.97
CA THR A 30 22.00 -4.86 0.65
C THR A 30 20.70 -5.66 0.70
N VAL A 31 20.63 -6.71 1.53
CA VAL A 31 19.40 -7.52 1.69
C VAL A 31 18.32 -6.70 2.38
N TYR A 32 18.69 -5.96 3.42
CA TYR A 32 17.77 -5.06 4.12
C TYR A 32 17.17 -4.02 3.17
N LEU A 33 18.01 -3.31 2.41
CA LEU A 33 17.55 -2.29 1.46
C LEU A 33 16.70 -2.88 0.34
N LYS A 34 17.01 -4.08 -0.14
CA LYS A 34 16.19 -4.76 -1.15
C LYS A 34 14.77 -4.97 -0.63
N ASP A 35 14.62 -5.50 0.58
CA ASP A 35 13.31 -5.78 1.17
C ASP A 35 12.50 -4.50 1.42
N GLU A 36 13.16 -3.43 1.90
CA GLU A 36 12.54 -2.12 2.08
C GLU A 36 12.07 -1.53 0.73
N LEU A 37 12.89 -1.61 -0.32
CA LEU A 37 12.51 -1.15 -1.66
C LEU A 37 11.34 -1.94 -2.22
N GLU A 38 11.28 -3.24 -1.98
CA GLU A 38 10.13 -4.06 -2.37
C GLU A 38 8.87 -3.67 -1.60
N LEU A 39 8.97 -3.34 -0.31
CA LEU A 39 7.85 -2.88 0.50
C LEU A 39 7.30 -1.56 -0.05
N VAL A 40 8.16 -0.59 -0.35
CA VAL A 40 7.77 0.68 -0.97
C VAL A 40 7.08 0.45 -2.31
N ALA A 41 7.67 -0.39 -3.17
CA ALA A 41 7.09 -0.71 -4.47
C ALA A 41 5.71 -1.39 -4.37
N ARG A 42 5.53 -2.30 -3.39
CA ARG A 42 4.23 -2.93 -3.11
C ARG A 42 3.22 -1.90 -2.63
N ARG A 43 3.61 -1.01 -1.71
CA ARG A 43 2.72 0.01 -1.14
C ARG A 43 2.19 0.97 -2.21
N SER A 44 3.03 1.43 -3.13
CA SER A 44 2.59 2.30 -4.23
C SER A 44 1.60 1.59 -5.14
N ARG A 45 1.86 0.33 -5.54
CA ARG A 45 0.93 -0.44 -6.37
C ARG A 45 -0.41 -0.69 -5.69
N ILE A 46 -0.41 -0.97 -4.39
CA ILE A 46 -1.64 -1.16 -3.63
C ILE A 46 -2.44 0.15 -3.55
N ALA A 47 -1.78 1.28 -3.32
CA ALA A 47 -2.44 2.58 -3.31
C ALA A 47 -3.12 2.88 -4.66
N ASP A 48 -2.40 2.67 -5.77
CA ASP A 48 -2.93 2.87 -7.12
C ASP A 48 -4.09 1.91 -7.42
N SER A 49 -3.95 0.63 -7.06
CA SER A 49 -5.00 -0.38 -7.25
C SER A 49 -6.25 -0.10 -6.41
N ASN A 50 -6.08 0.35 -5.16
CA ASN A 50 -7.21 0.69 -4.30
C ASN A 50 -7.96 1.91 -4.83
N ALA A 51 -7.26 2.92 -5.36
CA ALA A 51 -7.90 4.07 -5.97
C ALA A 51 -8.76 3.67 -7.19
N ALA A 52 -8.25 2.75 -8.02
CA ALA A 52 -9.00 2.20 -9.15
C ALA A 52 -10.26 1.42 -8.69
N VAL A 53 -10.13 0.51 -7.72
CA VAL A 53 -11.26 -0.26 -7.19
C VAL A 53 -12.30 0.65 -6.53
N ILE A 54 -11.89 1.65 -5.76
CA ILE A 54 -12.81 2.61 -5.12
C ILE A 54 -13.59 3.39 -6.19
N THR A 55 -12.91 3.79 -7.27
CA THR A 55 -13.56 4.52 -8.38
C THR A 55 -14.56 3.61 -9.09
N GLU A 56 -14.16 2.39 -9.43
CA GLU A 56 -15.04 1.41 -10.09
C GLU A 56 -16.27 1.05 -9.24
N VAL A 57 -16.08 0.79 -7.94
CA VAL A 57 -17.17 0.49 -7.01
C VAL A 57 -18.09 1.71 -6.85
N ARG A 58 -17.52 2.92 -6.75
CA ARG A 58 -18.30 4.16 -6.69
C ARG A 58 -19.12 4.34 -7.95
N ASP A 59 -18.55 4.17 -9.13
CA ASP A 59 -19.26 4.34 -10.40
C ASP A 59 -20.38 3.32 -10.57
N ARG A 60 -20.16 2.08 -10.12
CA ARG A 60 -21.18 1.03 -10.10
C ARG A 60 -22.31 1.32 -9.09
N ALA A 61 -21.98 1.85 -7.92
CA ALA A 61 -22.93 2.09 -6.84
C ALA A 61 -23.70 3.41 -6.99
N ALA A 62 -23.05 4.45 -7.50
CA ALA A 62 -23.60 5.81 -7.62
C ALA A 62 -24.80 5.89 -8.57
N GLY A 63 -25.00 4.90 -9.44
CA GLY A 63 -26.16 4.83 -10.33
C GLY A 63 -27.41 4.15 -9.75
N ASN A 64 -27.30 3.34 -8.69
CA ASN A 64 -28.32 2.32 -8.37
C ASN A 64 -28.80 2.28 -6.92
N VAL A 65 -28.27 3.11 -6.02
CA VAL A 65 -28.64 3.06 -4.59
C VAL A 65 -29.23 4.40 -4.17
N SER A 66 -30.56 4.47 -4.11
CA SER A 66 -31.28 5.62 -3.54
C SER A 66 -31.32 5.53 -2.03
N ARG A 67 -31.61 6.67 -1.38
CA ARG A 67 -31.84 6.72 0.07
C ARG A 67 -33.01 5.82 0.48
N GLU A 68 -34.07 5.79 -0.31
CA GLU A 68 -35.23 4.91 -0.08
C GLU A 68 -34.81 3.44 -0.06
N SER A 69 -34.00 2.97 -1.02
CA SER A 69 -33.55 1.57 -1.07
C SER A 69 -32.69 1.17 0.13
N ILE A 70 -31.89 2.10 0.68
CA ILE A 70 -31.11 1.85 1.90
C ILE A 70 -32.03 1.69 3.11
N LEU A 71 -33.07 2.52 3.20
CA LEU A 71 -34.02 2.48 4.32
C LEU A 71 -34.91 1.23 4.28
N GLU A 72 -35.38 0.83 3.09
CA GLU A 72 -36.14 -0.42 2.90
C GLU A 72 -35.35 -1.65 3.36
N ALA A 73 -34.09 -1.79 2.92
CA ALA A 73 -33.24 -2.91 3.34
C ALA A 73 -32.99 -2.93 4.87
N LEU A 74 -32.93 -1.75 5.49
CA LEU A 74 -32.74 -1.60 6.94
C LEU A 74 -33.99 -2.01 7.73
N ASP A 75 -35.17 -1.66 7.23
CA ASP A 75 -36.44 -2.04 7.87
C ASP A 75 -36.77 -3.52 7.64
N GLU A 76 -36.43 -4.09 6.48
CA GLU A 76 -36.58 -5.51 6.20
C GLU A 76 -35.70 -6.37 7.13
N GLY A 77 -34.49 -5.90 7.46
CA GLY A 77 -33.61 -6.57 8.43
C GLY A 77 -34.05 -6.44 9.90
N ARG A 78 -34.92 -5.49 10.24
CA ARG A 78 -35.48 -5.32 11.60
C ARG A 78 -36.75 -6.14 11.86
N ASN A 79 -37.40 -6.58 10.79
CA ASN A 79 -38.65 -7.34 10.83
C ASN A 79 -38.43 -8.87 10.70
N GLN A 80 -37.18 -9.33 10.83
CA GLN A 80 -36.79 -10.74 10.95
C GLN A 80 -36.40 -11.08 12.39
#